data_AF-A0A1H3UEB4-F1
#
_entry.id   AF-A0A1H3UEB4-F1
#
_cell.length_a   1.000
_cell.length_b   1.000
_cell.length_c   1.000
_cell.angle_alpha   90.00
_cell.angle_beta   90.00
_cell.angle_gamma   90.00
#
_symmetry.space_group_name_H-M   'P 1'
#
loop_
_entity.id
_entity.type
_entity.pdbx_description
1 polymer ?
#
loop_
_entity_poly.entity_id
_entity_poly.type
_entity_poly.pdbx_seq_one_letter_code
_entity_poly.pdbx_strand_id
1 'polypeptide(L)'
;MGKVNITRIVVALILITSAGIALFFQGRTAHTPDVRTVAARYYEVIAAVEKLYENHQQKNGYYYNGSFREKNEVKDYLSPYMTQGAKEQVINTFFQQEKNHLVYAEEFQDFILIQRDALINSSGKNDYYTVVKNSLLNPGLKMIREEQLDIKQRGEHYIVEAKNIPVKFYREKDKQYNNHYTRLGYPAQDRLSFTFQFVESDGELLLSSYSVRAGS
;
A
#
# COMPACT_ATOMS: atom_id res chain seq x y z
N MET A 1 -71.08 3.99 8.02
CA MET A 1 -69.75 4.51 7.62
C MET A 1 -68.98 4.88 8.89
N GLY A 2 -68.00 4.07 9.29
CA GLY A 2 -67.24 4.29 10.52
C GLY A 2 -66.27 5.46 10.35
N LYS A 3 -66.33 6.44 11.26
CA LYS A 3 -65.35 7.53 11.32
C LYS A 3 -63.97 6.94 11.59
N VAL A 4 -63.12 6.95 10.57
CA VAL A 4 -61.72 6.57 10.72
C VAL A 4 -61.06 7.59 11.63
N ASN A 5 -60.60 7.12 12.78
CA ASN A 5 -60.07 7.97 13.84
C ASN A 5 -58.65 8.38 13.45
N ILE A 6 -58.50 9.59 12.90
CA ILE A 6 -57.27 10.17 12.34
C ILE A 6 -56.08 10.00 13.29
N THR A 7 -56.34 10.09 14.60
CA THR A 7 -55.35 9.89 15.67
C THR A 7 -54.67 8.52 15.61
N ARG A 8 -55.39 7.46 15.22
CA ARG A 8 -54.82 6.11 15.09
C ARG A 8 -53.91 5.97 13.88
N ILE A 9 -54.20 6.68 12.79
CA ILE A 9 -53.37 6.67 11.57
C ILE A 9 -52.04 7.40 11.84
N VAL A 10 -52.09 8.55 12.52
CA VAL A 10 -50.88 9.32 12.86
C VAL A 10 -49.97 8.53 13.79
N VAL A 11 -50.51 7.87 14.82
CA VAL A 11 -49.73 7.03 15.74
C VAL A 11 -49.11 5.83 15.01
N ALA A 12 -49.85 5.18 14.10
CA ALA A 12 -49.30 4.08 13.30
C ALA A 12 -48.15 4.54 12.38
N LEU A 13 -48.25 5.72 11.76
CA LEU A 13 -47.18 6.28 10.92
C LEU A 13 -45.92 6.61 11.71
N ILE A 14 -46.06 7.13 12.93
CA ILE A 14 -44.91 7.42 13.82
C ILE A 14 -44.24 6.11 14.25
N LEU A 15 -45.02 5.07 14.58
CA LEU A 15 -44.47 3.76 14.96
C LEU A 15 -43.76 3.06 13.80
N ILE A 16 -44.30 3.15 12.58
CA ILE A 16 -43.66 2.58 11.38
C ILE A 16 -42.36 3.31 11.03
N THR A 17 -42.34 4.64 11.10
CA THR A 17 -41.13 5.43 10.82
C THR A 17 -40.07 5.23 11.89
N SER A 18 -40.43 5.18 13.17
CA SER A 18 -39.48 4.88 14.26
C SER A 18 -38.94 3.44 14.22
N ALA A 19 -39.78 2.44 13.88
CA ALA A 19 -39.32 1.07 13.66
C ALA A 19 -38.41 0.94 12.42
N GLY A 20 -38.72 1.65 11.33
CA GLY A 20 -37.88 1.68 10.13
C GLY A 20 -36.51 2.30 10.39
N ILE A 21 -36.46 3.38 11.19
CA ILE A 21 -35.20 4.02 11.62
C ILE A 21 -34.41 3.07 12.53
N ALA A 22 -35.05 2.41 13.49
CA ALA A 22 -34.38 1.46 14.38
C ALA A 22 -33.78 0.26 13.62
N LEU A 23 -34.48 -0.26 12.61
CA LEU A 23 -33.99 -1.35 11.76
C LEU A 23 -32.85 -0.90 10.83
N PHE A 24 -32.85 0.35 10.35
CA PHE A 24 -31.75 0.90 9.55
C PHE A 24 -30.45 1.05 10.37
N PHE A 25 -30.57 1.35 11.66
CA PHE A 25 -29.41 1.44 12.56
C PHE A 25 -28.95 0.08 13.13
N GLN A 26 -29.83 -0.93 13.23
CA GLN A 26 -29.46 -2.26 13.70
C GLN A 26 -28.71 -3.11 12.66
N GLY A 27 -28.75 -2.76 11.38
CA GLY A 27 -28.12 -3.52 10.28
C GLY A 27 -26.62 -3.27 10.06
N ARG A 28 -25.97 -2.35 10.79
CA ARG A 28 -24.52 -2.14 10.75
C ARG A 28 -23.90 -2.51 12.09
N THR A 29 -23.84 -3.81 12.38
CA THR A 29 -22.83 -4.28 13.32
C THR A 29 -21.47 -4.02 12.66
N ALA A 30 -20.74 -3.02 13.15
CA ALA A 30 -19.37 -2.76 12.71
C ALA A 30 -18.58 -4.07 12.89
N HIS A 31 -18.28 -4.74 11.78
CA HIS A 31 -17.50 -5.96 11.82
C HIS A 31 -16.07 -5.52 12.07
N THR A 32 -15.60 -5.57 13.31
CA THR A 32 -14.20 -5.30 13.61
C THR A 32 -13.38 -6.41 12.94
N PRO A 33 -12.58 -6.11 11.89
CA PRO A 33 -11.76 -7.10 11.25
C PRO A 33 -10.77 -7.69 12.25
N ASP A 34 -10.55 -8.99 12.17
CA ASP A 34 -9.56 -9.62 13.02
C ASP A 34 -8.13 -9.22 12.61
N VAL A 35 -7.18 -9.48 13.51
CA VAL A 35 -5.76 -9.16 13.33
C VAL A 35 -5.18 -9.78 12.05
N ARG A 36 -5.63 -10.99 11.69
CA ARG A 36 -5.17 -11.70 10.48
C ARG A 36 -5.63 -11.01 9.21
N THR A 37 -6.84 -10.47 9.21
CA THR A 37 -7.42 -9.74 8.09
C THR A 37 -6.64 -8.44 7.85
N VAL A 38 -6.30 -7.71 8.92
CA VAL A 38 -5.48 -6.49 8.82
C VAL A 38 -4.06 -6.83 8.34
N ALA A 39 -3.46 -7.92 8.84
CA ALA A 39 -2.15 -8.38 8.40
C ALA A 39 -2.14 -8.82 6.92
N ALA A 40 -3.15 -9.56 6.49
CA ALA A 40 -3.32 -9.96 5.09
C ALA A 40 -3.40 -8.72 4.18
N ARG A 41 -4.20 -7.73 4.57
CA ARG A 41 -4.33 -6.48 3.81
C ARG A 41 -3.02 -5.71 3.72
N TYR A 42 -2.20 -5.71 4.77
CA TYR A 42 -0.85 -5.16 4.73
C TYR A 42 0.02 -5.81 3.63
N TYR A 43 0.03 -7.14 3.53
CA TYR A 43 0.79 -7.83 2.49
C TYR A 43 0.23 -7.60 1.08
N GLU A 44 -1.10 -7.56 0.93
CA GLU A 44 -1.75 -7.27 -0.36
C GLU A 44 -1.40 -5.88 -0.88
N VAL A 45 -1.38 -4.88 -0.01
CA VAL A 45 -0.95 -3.51 -0.35
C VAL A 45 0.48 -3.50 -0.90
N ILE A 46 1.40 -4.21 -0.24
CA ILE A 46 2.80 -4.29 -0.67
C ILE A 46 2.89 -4.93 -2.05
N ALA A 47 2.22 -6.07 -2.26
CA ALA A 47 2.22 -6.77 -3.54
C ALA A 47 1.60 -5.92 -4.67
N ALA A 48 0.52 -5.18 -4.37
CA ALA A 48 -0.11 -4.28 -5.33
C ALA A 48 0.84 -3.14 -5.74
N VAL A 49 1.58 -2.57 -4.79
CA VAL A 49 2.57 -1.52 -5.12
C VAL A 49 3.77 -2.08 -5.87
N GLU A 50 4.25 -3.27 -5.52
CA GLU A 50 5.32 -3.95 -6.28
C GLU A 50 4.93 -4.06 -7.77
N LYS A 51 3.65 -4.35 -8.07
CA LYS A 51 3.17 -4.44 -9.46
C LYS A 51 3.30 -3.14 -10.26
N LEU A 52 3.25 -1.99 -9.59
CA LEU A 52 3.45 -0.68 -10.22
C LEU A 52 4.90 -0.51 -10.69
N TYR A 53 5.84 -1.22 -10.07
CA TYR A 53 7.25 -1.20 -10.40
C TYR A 53 7.72 -2.52 -11.05
N GLU A 54 6.88 -3.08 -11.92
CA GLU A 54 7.18 -4.21 -12.79
C GLU A 54 7.02 -3.84 -14.27
N ASN A 55 7.20 -4.82 -15.18
CA ASN A 55 6.90 -4.71 -16.61
C ASN A 55 7.48 -3.44 -17.26
N HIS A 56 8.75 -3.17 -16.98
CA HIS A 56 9.42 -1.96 -17.45
C HIS A 56 9.53 -1.95 -18.98
N GLN A 57 9.02 -0.89 -19.60
CA GLN A 57 9.15 -0.63 -21.03
C GLN A 57 9.86 0.70 -21.24
N GLN A 58 10.62 0.82 -22.34
CA GLN A 58 11.36 2.04 -22.67
C GLN A 58 10.78 2.72 -23.90
N LYS A 59 10.54 4.04 -23.83
CA LYS A 59 10.12 4.86 -24.97
C LYS A 59 10.64 6.28 -24.81
N ASN A 60 11.25 6.82 -25.87
CA ASN A 60 11.75 8.21 -25.91
C ASN A 60 12.69 8.57 -24.75
N GLY A 61 13.54 7.63 -24.31
CA GLY A 61 14.49 7.84 -23.21
C GLY A 61 13.94 7.64 -21.80
N TYR A 62 12.63 7.42 -21.64
CA TYR A 62 11.99 7.16 -20.35
C TYR A 62 11.53 5.71 -20.22
N TYR A 63 11.60 5.19 -19.00
CA TYR A 63 10.95 3.95 -18.58
C TYR A 63 9.57 4.21 -17.99
N TYR A 64 8.66 3.30 -18.27
CA TYR A 64 7.30 3.31 -17.76
C TYR A 64 6.85 1.88 -17.48
N ASN A 65 5.74 1.74 -16.75
CA ASN A 65 5.09 0.45 -16.56
C ASN A 65 4.24 0.13 -17.79
N GLY A 66 4.53 -0.97 -18.48
CA GLY A 66 3.80 -1.37 -19.69
C GLY A 66 2.30 -1.64 -19.47
N SER A 67 1.89 -1.87 -18.22
CA SER A 67 0.50 -2.13 -17.82
C SER A 67 -0.28 -0.86 -17.43
N PHE A 68 0.41 0.26 -17.14
CA PHE A 68 -0.23 1.51 -16.71
C PHE A 68 0.38 2.71 -17.43
N ARG A 69 -0.37 3.26 -18.39
CA ARG A 69 0.02 4.41 -19.22
C ARG A 69 -0.41 5.73 -18.60
N GLU A 70 -1.48 5.74 -17.81
CA GLU A 70 -2.08 6.95 -17.27
C GLU A 70 -2.28 6.88 -15.75
N LYS A 71 -2.29 8.06 -15.12
CA LYS A 71 -2.51 8.20 -13.66
C LYS A 71 -3.83 7.57 -13.20
N ASN A 72 -4.88 7.64 -14.02
CA ASN A 72 -6.19 7.08 -13.68
C ASN A 72 -6.17 5.54 -13.66
N GLU A 73 -5.44 4.91 -14.57
CA GLU A 73 -5.30 3.44 -14.58
C GLU A 73 -4.62 2.93 -13.29
N VAL A 74 -3.61 3.66 -12.79
CA VAL A 74 -2.99 3.35 -11.49
C VAL A 74 -3.98 3.57 -10.35
N LYS A 75 -4.76 4.67 -10.38
CA LYS A 75 -5.78 4.93 -9.35
C LYS A 75 -6.83 3.83 -9.31
N ASP A 76 -7.31 3.38 -10.47
CA ASP A 76 -8.33 2.34 -10.57
C ASP A 76 -7.77 1.00 -10.07
N TYR A 77 -6.55 0.66 -10.49
CA TYR A 77 -5.85 -0.53 -10.03
C TYR A 77 -5.65 -0.57 -8.50
N LEU A 78 -5.31 0.56 -7.88
CA LEU A 78 -5.10 0.65 -6.43
C LEU A 78 -6.39 0.84 -5.61
N SER A 79 -7.53 1.10 -6.25
CA SER A 79 -8.78 1.41 -5.54
C SER A 79 -9.26 0.33 -4.57
N PRO A 80 -9.07 -0.98 -4.84
CA PRO A 80 -9.41 -2.03 -3.87
C PRO A 80 -8.54 -2.04 -2.61
N TYR A 81 -7.40 -1.33 -2.61
CA TYR A 81 -6.39 -1.43 -1.56
C TYR A 81 -6.20 -0.13 -0.78
N MET A 82 -6.59 1.02 -1.35
CA MET A 82 -6.17 2.33 -0.87
C MET A 82 -7.23 3.41 -1.05
N THR A 83 -7.30 4.35 -0.10
CA THR A 83 -8.08 5.57 -0.23
C THR A 83 -7.49 6.51 -1.29
N GLN A 84 -8.24 7.52 -1.72
CA GLN A 84 -7.77 8.49 -2.71
C GLN A 84 -6.46 9.19 -2.30
N GLY A 85 -6.32 9.54 -1.02
CA GLY A 85 -5.11 10.18 -0.50
C GLY A 85 -3.89 9.26 -0.57
N ALA A 86 -4.02 8.00 -0.14
CA ALA A 86 -2.93 7.02 -0.22
C ALA A 86 -2.55 6.69 -1.67
N LYS A 87 -3.52 6.58 -2.58
CA LYS A 87 -3.26 6.42 -4.02
C LYS A 87 -2.41 7.56 -4.57
N GLU A 88 -2.73 8.79 -4.21
CA GLU A 88 -1.97 9.96 -4.65
C GLU A 88 -0.56 9.98 -4.05
N GLN A 89 -0.40 9.61 -2.78
CA GLN A 89 0.92 9.47 -2.16
C GLN A 89 1.78 8.44 -2.92
N VAL A 90 1.23 7.28 -3.25
CA VAL A 90 1.91 6.24 -4.04
C VAL A 90 2.27 6.75 -5.43
N ILE A 91 1.32 7.33 -6.16
CA ILE A 91 1.58 7.81 -7.52
C ILE A 91 2.66 8.89 -7.53
N ASN A 92 2.60 9.85 -6.62
CA ASN A 92 3.57 10.94 -6.56
C ASN A 92 4.95 10.48 -6.07
N THR A 93 5.03 9.31 -5.41
CA THR A 93 6.30 8.69 -5.03
C THR A 93 6.96 8.02 -6.25
N PHE A 94 6.19 7.24 -7.02
CA PHE A 94 6.78 6.35 -8.03
C PHE A 94 6.78 6.90 -9.45
N PHE A 95 5.93 7.90 -9.73
CA PHE A 95 5.67 8.35 -11.09
C PHE A 95 5.71 9.87 -11.24
N GLN A 96 6.02 10.30 -12.46
CA GLN A 96 5.86 11.66 -12.94
C GLN A 96 5.12 11.65 -14.28
N GLN A 97 4.44 12.75 -14.59
CA GLN A 97 3.72 12.92 -15.84
C GLN A 97 4.66 13.53 -16.89
N GLU A 98 4.93 12.79 -17.97
CA GLU A 98 5.72 13.29 -19.09
C GLU A 98 4.88 13.33 -20.37
N LYS A 99 4.56 14.55 -20.82
CA LYS A 99 3.61 14.80 -21.92
C LYS A 99 2.29 14.07 -21.62
N ASN A 100 2.03 12.95 -22.32
CA ASN A 100 0.81 12.16 -22.22
C ASN A 100 1.05 10.74 -21.67
N HIS A 101 2.19 10.48 -21.02
CA HIS A 101 2.50 9.17 -20.44
C HIS A 101 2.91 9.31 -18.98
N LEU A 102 2.46 8.38 -18.17
CA LEU A 102 2.96 8.17 -16.82
C LEU A 102 4.28 7.43 -16.91
N VAL A 103 5.37 8.07 -16.47
CA VAL A 103 6.71 7.48 -16.44
C VAL A 103 7.18 7.39 -15.00
N TYR A 104 8.17 6.54 -14.71
CA TYR A 104 8.74 6.50 -13.37
C TYR A 104 9.39 7.83 -12.99
N ALA A 105 9.37 8.19 -11.71
CA ALA A 105 10.10 9.35 -11.21
C ALA A 105 11.62 9.17 -11.40
N GLU A 106 12.37 10.26 -11.48
CA GLU A 106 13.80 10.30 -11.86
C GLU A 106 14.66 9.26 -11.10
N GLU A 107 14.54 9.19 -9.78
CA GLU A 107 15.31 8.23 -8.95
C GLU A 107 15.09 6.76 -9.35
N PHE A 108 13.90 6.43 -9.86
CA PHE A 108 13.54 5.12 -10.36
C PHE A 108 13.92 4.91 -11.82
N GLN A 109 14.01 5.97 -12.64
CA GLN A 109 14.51 5.93 -14.02
C GLN A 109 15.99 5.55 -14.05
N ASP A 110 16.79 6.29 -13.28
CA ASP A 110 18.23 6.12 -13.17
C ASP A 110 18.58 4.70 -12.75
N PHE A 111 17.80 4.14 -11.83
CA PHE A 111 18.01 2.78 -11.39
C PHE A 111 17.79 1.75 -12.49
N ILE A 112 16.72 1.84 -13.28
CA ILE A 112 16.47 0.88 -14.37
C ILE A 112 17.59 0.96 -15.41
N LEU A 113 18.08 2.17 -15.71
CA LEU A 113 19.25 2.39 -16.56
C LEU A 113 20.49 1.70 -15.99
N ILE A 114 20.77 1.92 -14.71
CA ILE A 114 21.94 1.35 -14.03
C ILE A 114 21.85 -0.17 -13.93
N GLN A 115 20.69 -0.77 -13.68
CA GLN A 115 20.57 -2.23 -13.70
C GLN A 115 20.91 -2.81 -15.07
N ARG A 116 20.42 -2.17 -16.14
CA ARG A 116 20.70 -2.59 -17.51
C ARG A 116 22.18 -2.40 -17.85
N ASP A 117 22.77 -1.29 -17.45
CA ASP A 117 24.14 -0.93 -17.81
C ASP A 117 25.19 -1.56 -16.86
N ALA A 118 24.84 -1.90 -15.61
CA ALA A 118 25.67 -2.65 -14.66
C ALA A 118 25.71 -4.16 -14.94
N LEU A 119 24.91 -4.65 -15.90
CA LEU A 119 25.19 -5.91 -16.58
C LEU A 119 26.39 -5.78 -17.55
N ILE A 120 26.77 -4.55 -17.92
CA ILE A 120 27.76 -4.23 -18.94
C ILE A 120 29.03 -3.63 -18.33
N ASN A 121 28.95 -2.78 -17.30
CA ASN A 121 30.12 -2.17 -16.63
C ASN A 121 29.87 -1.92 -15.13
N SER A 122 30.66 -2.57 -14.29
CA SER A 122 30.59 -2.47 -12.82
C SER A 122 31.50 -1.36 -12.28
N SER A 123 31.02 -0.11 -12.26
CA SER A 123 31.60 0.94 -11.42
C SER A 123 30.67 2.15 -11.35
N GLY A 124 29.86 2.29 -10.29
CA GLY A 124 29.28 3.60 -9.97
C GLY A 124 27.94 3.65 -9.24
N LYS A 125 28.02 3.78 -7.91
CA LYS A 125 27.37 4.82 -7.06
C LYS A 125 25.85 5.00 -6.96
N ASN A 126 24.99 4.16 -7.53
CA ASN A 126 23.54 4.26 -7.27
C ASN A 126 22.95 2.90 -6.87
N ASP A 127 22.81 2.72 -5.57
CA ASP A 127 22.33 1.50 -4.93
C ASP A 127 20.79 1.46 -4.97
N TYR A 128 20.18 0.42 -5.59
CA TYR A 128 18.72 0.20 -5.62
C TYR A 128 18.08 0.45 -4.26
N TYR A 129 18.71 -0.13 -3.23
CA TYR A 129 18.22 -0.07 -1.89
C TYR A 129 18.08 1.37 -1.40
N THR A 130 18.98 2.28 -1.80
CA THR A 130 18.89 3.69 -1.41
C THR A 130 17.64 4.38 -1.94
N VAL A 131 17.18 4.01 -3.14
CA VAL A 131 15.95 4.54 -3.75
C VAL A 131 14.71 3.96 -3.07
N VAL A 132 14.69 2.64 -2.82
CA VAL A 132 13.45 1.97 -2.34
C VAL A 132 13.32 1.89 -0.82
N LYS A 133 14.39 2.07 -0.04
CA LYS A 133 14.41 1.78 1.40
C LYS A 133 13.41 2.56 2.24
N ASN A 134 12.94 3.71 1.75
CA ASN A 134 11.97 4.56 2.46
C ASN A 134 10.60 4.59 1.79
N SER A 135 10.30 3.63 0.91
CA SER A 135 9.03 3.53 0.20
C SER A 135 8.34 2.17 0.43
N LEU A 136 7.14 2.01 -0.11
CA LEU A 136 6.41 0.75 -0.12
C LEU A 136 7.08 -0.34 -0.98
N LEU A 137 8.07 0.03 -1.80
CA LEU A 137 8.93 -0.92 -2.52
C LEU A 137 10.09 -1.42 -1.66
N ASN A 138 10.18 -1.05 -0.37
CA ASN A 138 11.23 -1.60 0.49
C ASN A 138 11.05 -3.13 0.59
N PRO A 139 12.02 -3.91 0.08
CA PRO A 139 11.94 -5.37 0.01
C PRO A 139 11.92 -6.03 1.39
N GLY A 140 12.30 -5.31 2.45
CA GLY A 140 12.22 -5.77 3.82
C GLY A 140 10.80 -5.86 4.37
N LEU A 141 9.83 -5.14 3.80
CA LEU A 141 8.43 -5.15 4.26
C LEU A 141 7.82 -6.56 4.15
N LYS A 142 8.05 -7.27 3.02
CA LYS A 142 7.59 -8.66 2.84
C LYS A 142 8.31 -9.69 3.71
N MET A 143 9.42 -9.31 4.34
CA MET A 143 10.20 -10.21 5.20
C MET A 143 9.75 -10.18 6.65
N ILE A 144 8.89 -9.21 7.01
CA ILE A 144 8.32 -9.10 8.35
C ILE A 144 7.20 -10.11 8.48
N ARG A 145 7.29 -10.98 9.48
CA ARG A 145 6.29 -12.01 9.75
C ARG A 145 5.12 -11.43 10.56
N GLU A 146 3.96 -12.07 10.51
CA GLU A 146 2.75 -11.60 11.20
C GLU A 146 2.98 -11.40 12.70
N GLU A 147 3.71 -12.33 13.36
CA GLU A 147 4.01 -12.23 14.80
C GLU A 147 4.91 -11.05 15.18
N GLN A 148 5.49 -10.38 14.18
CA GLN A 148 6.35 -9.23 14.34
C GLN A 148 5.61 -7.89 14.14
N LEU A 149 4.33 -7.93 13.76
CA LEU A 149 3.48 -6.76 13.54
C LEU A 149 2.78 -6.36 14.85
N ASP A 150 2.89 -5.08 15.23
CA ASP A 150 2.01 -4.48 16.24
C ASP A 150 0.74 -3.98 15.53
N ILE A 151 -0.36 -4.70 15.71
CA ILE A 151 -1.66 -4.40 15.11
C ILE A 151 -2.60 -3.90 16.19
N LYS A 152 -3.09 -2.67 16.03
CA LYS A 152 -3.98 -2.01 16.99
C LYS A 152 -5.05 -1.19 16.32
N GLN A 153 -6.21 -1.10 16.97
CA GLN A 153 -7.27 -0.20 16.56
C GLN A 153 -7.19 1.10 17.38
N ARG A 154 -7.30 2.25 16.70
CA ARG A 154 -7.37 3.58 17.33
C ARG A 154 -8.47 4.40 16.65
N GLY A 155 -9.63 4.47 17.30
CA GLY A 155 -10.81 5.06 16.69
C GLY A 155 -11.23 4.26 15.44
N GLU A 156 -11.37 4.95 14.32
CA GLU A 156 -11.74 4.37 13.02
C GLU A 156 -10.56 3.77 12.24
N HIS A 157 -9.35 3.84 12.81
CA HIS A 157 -8.14 3.37 12.14
C HIS A 157 -7.63 2.05 12.69
N TYR A 158 -7.29 1.13 11.80
CA TYR A 158 -6.45 -0.03 12.10
C TYR A 158 -5.01 0.30 11.75
N ILE A 159 -4.10 0.16 12.71
CA ILE A 159 -2.70 0.55 12.58
C ILE A 159 -1.86 -0.72 12.61
N VAL A 160 -1.07 -0.93 11.57
CA VAL A 160 0.00 -1.93 11.51
C VAL A 160 1.33 -1.21 11.62
N GLU A 161 2.09 -1.47 12.68
CA GLU A 161 3.41 -0.86 12.85
C GLU A 161 4.47 -1.88 13.28
N ALA A 162 5.71 -1.60 12.91
CA ALA A 162 6.88 -2.20 13.53
C ALA A 162 7.91 -1.11 13.75
N LYS A 163 8.63 -1.17 14.87
CA LYS A 163 9.66 -0.20 15.22
C LYS A 163 11.00 -0.87 15.28
N ASN A 164 11.93 -0.33 14.50
CA ASN A 164 13.33 -0.71 14.52
C ASN A 164 13.53 -2.23 14.38
N ILE A 165 12.80 -2.89 13.48
CA ILE A 165 12.79 -4.34 13.37
C ILE A 165 13.93 -4.82 12.47
N PRO A 166 14.72 -5.84 12.87
CA PRO A 166 15.79 -6.34 12.03
C PRO A 166 15.25 -7.13 10.83
N VAL A 167 15.74 -6.78 9.64
CA VAL A 167 15.50 -7.50 8.38
C VAL A 167 16.83 -8.10 7.93
N LYS A 168 16.84 -9.38 7.55
CA LYS A 168 18.04 -10.07 7.06
C LYS A 168 17.83 -10.48 5.61
N PHE A 169 18.46 -9.77 4.69
CA PHE A 169 18.32 -10.02 3.25
C PHE A 169 19.11 -11.25 2.81
N TYR A 170 20.34 -11.42 3.31
CA TYR A 170 21.20 -12.57 3.00
C TYR A 170 22.21 -12.82 4.13
N ARG A 171 22.91 -13.96 4.06
CA ARG A 171 24.03 -14.27 4.95
C ARG A 171 25.34 -13.91 4.25
N GLU A 172 26.18 -13.07 4.85
CA GLU A 172 27.46 -12.66 4.24
C GLU A 172 28.38 -13.84 3.88
N LYS A 173 28.29 -14.92 4.67
CA LYS A 173 29.06 -16.15 4.47
C LYS A 173 28.62 -16.95 3.23
N ASP A 174 27.47 -16.63 2.66
CA ASP A 174 26.93 -17.29 1.47
C ASP A 174 27.38 -16.56 0.20
N LYS A 175 28.51 -16.99 -0.37
CA LYS A 175 29.16 -16.34 -1.51
C LYS A 175 28.28 -16.29 -2.77
N GLN A 176 27.34 -17.21 -2.92
CA GLN A 176 26.49 -17.28 -4.12
C GLN A 176 25.44 -16.15 -4.13
N TYR A 177 24.86 -15.84 -2.97
CA TYR A 177 23.84 -14.80 -2.86
C TYR A 177 24.42 -13.41 -2.59
N ASN A 178 25.57 -13.34 -1.92
CA ASN A 178 26.24 -12.08 -1.58
C ASN A 178 26.49 -11.19 -2.82
N ASN A 179 26.99 -11.75 -3.92
CA ASN A 179 27.30 -10.96 -5.12
C ASN A 179 26.07 -10.33 -5.80
N HIS A 180 24.89 -10.95 -5.72
CA HIS A 180 23.68 -10.41 -6.34
C HIS A 180 23.07 -9.27 -5.51
N TYR A 181 22.89 -9.49 -4.21
CA TYR A 181 22.33 -8.49 -3.31
C TYR A 181 23.24 -7.29 -3.13
N THR A 182 24.55 -7.51 -3.02
CA THR A 182 25.55 -6.42 -2.92
C THR A 182 25.57 -5.57 -4.20
N ARG A 183 25.39 -6.17 -5.39
CA ARG A 183 25.26 -5.39 -6.65
C ARG A 183 24.01 -4.52 -6.70
N LEU A 184 22.95 -4.94 -6.01
CA LEU A 184 21.74 -4.13 -5.85
C LEU A 184 21.84 -3.20 -4.62
N GLY A 185 23.00 -3.12 -3.95
CA GLY A 185 23.23 -2.24 -2.81
C GLY A 185 22.46 -2.63 -1.54
N TYR A 186 21.98 -3.88 -1.45
CA TYR A 186 21.32 -4.37 -0.24
C TYR A 186 22.38 -4.64 0.83
N PRO A 187 22.19 -4.14 2.07
CA PRO A 187 23.01 -4.61 3.18
C PRO A 187 22.64 -6.06 3.52
N ALA A 188 23.52 -6.80 4.19
CA ALA A 188 23.18 -8.15 4.68
C ALA A 188 22.02 -8.12 5.68
N GLN A 189 21.97 -7.05 6.47
CA GLN A 189 20.91 -6.75 7.43
C GLN A 189 20.60 -5.27 7.43
N ASP A 190 19.34 -4.92 7.68
CA ASP A 190 18.91 -3.55 7.92
C ASP A 190 17.92 -3.50 9.08
N ARG A 191 17.58 -2.30 9.55
CA ARG A 191 16.48 -2.11 10.50
C ARG A 191 15.35 -1.35 9.83
N LEU A 192 14.11 -1.74 10.09
CA LEU A 192 12.95 -1.13 9.46
C LEU A 192 12.01 -0.57 10.51
N SER A 193 11.51 0.64 10.29
CA SER A 193 10.39 1.19 11.05
C SER A 193 9.30 1.58 10.07
N PHE A 194 8.07 1.17 10.33
CA PHE A 194 6.94 1.53 9.48
C PHE A 194 5.65 1.68 10.26
N THR A 195 4.70 2.37 9.64
CA THR A 195 3.33 2.50 10.12
C THR A 195 2.41 2.55 8.92
N PHE A 196 1.41 1.69 8.89
CA PHE A 196 0.35 1.64 7.89
C PHE A 196 -0.96 1.87 8.62
N GLN A 197 -1.75 2.83 8.16
CA GLN A 197 -3.06 3.10 8.72
C GLN A 197 -4.11 2.68 7.70
N PHE A 198 -5.09 1.92 8.15
CA PHE A 198 -6.22 1.46 7.37
C PHE A 198 -7.50 2.06 7.91
N VAL A 199 -8.45 2.36 7.03
CA VAL A 199 -9.83 2.72 7.36
C VAL A 199 -10.76 1.70 6.75
N GLU A 200 -11.86 1.42 7.42
CA GLU A 200 -12.92 0.60 6.84
C GLU A 200 -13.86 1.50 6.03
N SER A 201 -14.05 1.20 4.74
CA SER A 201 -14.95 1.91 3.84
C SER A 201 -15.72 0.88 3.00
N ASP A 202 -17.04 0.95 3.03
CA ASP A 202 -17.92 0.04 2.28
C ASP A 202 -17.65 -1.46 2.53
N GLY A 203 -17.20 -1.79 3.74
CA GLY A 203 -16.86 -3.17 4.15
C GLY A 203 -15.44 -3.62 3.77
N GLU A 204 -14.64 -2.74 3.17
CA GLU A 204 -13.26 -3.02 2.78
C GLU A 204 -12.26 -2.25 3.65
N LEU A 205 -11.14 -2.89 3.99
CA LEU A 205 -10.01 -2.24 4.65
C LEU A 205 -9.11 -1.57 3.61
N LEU A 206 -9.11 -0.24 3.58
CA LEU A 206 -8.31 0.55 2.64
C LEU A 206 -7.19 1.26 3.36
N LEU A 207 -5.98 1.20 2.80
CA LEU A 207 -4.84 1.98 3.28
C LEU A 207 -5.17 3.47 3.16
N SER A 208 -5.13 4.19 4.27
CA SER A 208 -5.33 5.64 4.31
C SER A 208 -4.04 6.43 4.32
N SER A 209 -2.99 5.89 4.95
CA SER A 209 -1.67 6.51 5.01
C SER A 209 -0.59 5.48 5.32
N TYR A 210 0.66 5.79 4.97
CA TYR A 210 1.81 4.97 5.33
C TYR A 210 3.06 5.81 5.58
N SER A 211 3.98 5.25 6.36
CA SER A 211 5.36 5.70 6.50
C SER A 211 6.28 4.50 6.57
N VAL A 212 7.38 4.53 5.83
CA VAL A 212 8.43 3.50 5.84
C VAL A 212 9.77 4.20 6.00
N ARG A 213 10.60 3.71 6.92
CA ARG A 213 11.92 4.26 7.21
C ARG A 213 12.90 3.11 7.47
N ALA A 214 13.91 3.01 6.62
CA ALA A 214 15.08 2.21 6.94
C ALA A 214 15.92 2.91 8.02
N GLY A 215 16.42 2.14 8.97
CA GLY A 215 17.25 2.56 10.09
C GLY A 215 18.66 2.02 9.89
N SER A 216 19.63 2.92 9.94
CA SER A 216 21.06 2.65 9.73
C SER A 216 21.63 1.52 10.58
#